data_AF-A0A3A9YP19-F1
#
_entry.id   AF-A0A3A9YP19-F1
#
_cell.length_a   1.000
_cell.length_b   1.000
_cell.length_c   1.000
_cell.angle_alpha   90.00
_cell.angle_beta   90.00
_cell.angle_gamma   90.00
#
_symmetry.space_group_name_H-M   'P 1'
#
loop_
_entity.id
_entity.type
_entity.pdbx_description
1 polymer ?
#
loop_
_entity_poly.entity_id
_entity_poly.type
_entity_poly.pdbx_seq_one_letter_code
_entity_poly.pdbx_strand_id
1 'polypeptide(L)'
;MLRRAWPSEGGLLKIVRPPTDHGSSQVKRRTSAASVAAAAAATAALLLSGCSSDNHPGAAAVVGGERISLASVQAQVEAVRAAQRAQPNGDQLLSGSGDLTRQTVNFLVYEEVLERAAADHGVRVSRRAVQEARDATEQSLGGAEALRQVALAPQSGLPVAGDEQIDRMLRSQLLYSGLAQRLGPAGDPQTAQQRLIEALTDTANEIGVDVNPRYGAWDAENITLAEADEPWLRAEEQAQAGGPVTLDG
;
A
#
# COMPACT_ATOMS: atom_id res chain seq x y z
N MET A 1 23.06 46.01 10.06
CA MET A 1 24.33 46.27 9.34
C MET A 1 25.49 46.01 10.29
N LEU A 2 26.15 44.86 10.20
CA LEU A 2 27.39 44.56 10.93
C LEU A 2 28.18 43.53 10.10
N ARG A 3 29.17 44.03 9.37
CA ARG A 3 30.12 43.25 8.56
C ARG A 3 31.27 42.82 9.47
N ARG A 4 31.62 41.53 9.48
CA ARG A 4 32.95 41.08 9.93
C ARG A 4 33.62 40.32 8.78
N ALA A 5 34.75 40.88 8.37
CA ALA A 5 35.67 40.34 7.39
C ALA A 5 36.45 39.16 7.99
N TRP A 6 36.71 38.15 7.16
CA TRP A 6 37.67 37.07 7.39
C TRP A 6 38.82 37.23 6.39
N PRO A 7 40.08 36.98 6.79
CA PRO A 7 41.22 37.02 5.87
C PRO A 7 41.44 35.69 5.13
N SER A 8 41.91 35.84 3.89
CA SER A 8 42.40 34.84 2.95
C SER A 8 43.88 34.51 3.17
N GLU A 9 44.28 33.23 3.07
CA GLU A 9 45.55 32.65 2.53
C GLU A 9 45.33 31.11 2.49
N GLY A 10 45.77 30.24 1.58
CA GLY A 10 46.64 30.27 0.41
C GLY A 10 46.85 28.81 -0.08
N GLY A 11 47.34 28.62 -1.32
CA GLY A 11 47.97 27.38 -1.83
C GLY A 11 47.03 26.35 -2.48
N LEU A 12 46.74 26.38 -3.79
CA LEU A 12 47.56 25.83 -4.89
C LEU A 12 48.23 24.48 -4.59
N LEU A 13 47.74 23.41 -5.24
CA LEU A 13 48.55 22.42 -5.96
C LEU A 13 47.64 21.57 -6.86
N LYS A 14 47.66 21.90 -8.16
CA LYS A 14 47.16 21.03 -9.23
C LYS A 14 48.24 19.99 -9.54
N ILE A 15 47.90 18.72 -9.53
CA ILE A 15 48.71 17.66 -10.15
C ILE A 15 47.83 16.97 -11.18
N VAL A 16 48.25 17.10 -12.44
CA VAL A 16 47.70 16.48 -13.65
C VAL A 16 48.82 15.63 -14.24
N ARG A 17 48.42 14.51 -14.89
CA ARG A 17 49.11 13.66 -15.89
C ARG A 17 49.40 12.22 -15.41
N PRO A 18 49.60 11.25 -16.32
CA PRO A 18 48.92 10.96 -17.61
C PRO A 18 48.59 9.44 -17.74
N PRO A 19 47.94 8.99 -18.84
CA PRO A 19 47.69 7.56 -19.07
C PRO A 19 48.90 6.86 -19.73
N THR A 20 49.12 5.59 -19.38
CA THR A 20 50.04 4.70 -20.10
C THR A 20 49.26 3.77 -21.01
N ASP A 21 49.37 4.05 -22.30
CA ASP A 21 49.05 3.16 -23.42
C ASP A 21 50.25 2.22 -23.65
N HIS A 22 49.98 0.92 -23.80
CA HIS A 22 50.97 -0.08 -24.24
C HIS A 22 50.35 -0.87 -25.39
N GLY A 23 50.60 -0.36 -26.60
CA GLY A 23 50.51 -1.16 -27.81
C GLY A 23 51.67 -2.14 -27.91
N SER A 24 51.36 -3.40 -28.22
CA SER A 24 52.26 -4.24 -29.01
C SER A 24 51.45 -5.18 -29.88
N SER A 25 51.47 -4.84 -31.17
CA SER A 25 51.06 -5.63 -32.32
C SER A 25 51.85 -6.95 -32.42
N GLN A 26 51.15 -8.06 -32.64
CA GLN A 26 51.64 -9.12 -33.54
C GLN A 26 50.47 -9.70 -34.33
N VAL A 27 50.57 -9.50 -35.64
CA VAL A 27 49.71 -10.08 -36.68
C VAL A 27 50.16 -11.51 -36.94
N LYS A 28 49.24 -12.48 -36.87
CA LYS A 28 49.34 -13.73 -37.64
C LYS A 28 48.01 -14.03 -38.30
N ARG A 29 47.94 -13.72 -39.60
CA ARG A 29 46.92 -14.23 -40.53
C ARG A 29 47.13 -15.72 -40.73
N ARG A 30 46.05 -16.51 -40.69
CA ARG A 30 45.78 -17.71 -41.52
C ARG A 30 44.42 -18.30 -41.13
N THR A 31 43.37 -17.98 -41.89
CA THR A 31 42.72 -18.84 -42.90
C THR A 31 41.75 -19.88 -42.32
N SER A 32 40.47 -19.65 -42.63
CA SER A 32 39.50 -20.65 -43.10
C SER A 32 38.86 -21.62 -42.10
N ALA A 33 37.58 -21.32 -41.83
CA ALA A 33 36.43 -22.20 -41.64
C ALA A 33 36.62 -23.73 -41.72
N ALA A 34 36.16 -24.41 -40.66
CA ALA A 34 35.36 -25.65 -40.67
C ALA A 34 34.89 -25.87 -39.21
N SER A 35 33.64 -25.54 -38.87
CA SER A 35 32.47 -26.42 -38.97
C SER A 35 32.44 -27.56 -37.93
N VAL A 36 31.57 -27.36 -36.93
CA VAL A 36 30.67 -28.36 -36.31
C VAL A 36 31.28 -29.45 -35.43
N ALA A 37 31.10 -29.27 -34.11
CA ALA A 37 30.80 -30.32 -33.13
C ALA A 37 29.79 -29.70 -32.13
N ALA A 38 28.49 -29.89 -32.35
CA ALA A 38 27.69 -30.96 -31.75
C ALA A 38 27.50 -30.82 -30.23
N ALA A 39 26.42 -30.11 -29.87
CA ALA A 39 25.44 -30.38 -28.82
C ALA A 39 25.88 -31.13 -27.54
N ALA A 40 25.82 -30.44 -26.39
CA ALA A 40 25.11 -30.88 -25.18
C ALA A 40 25.29 -29.84 -24.05
N ALA A 41 24.55 -28.73 -24.09
CA ALA A 41 24.38 -27.83 -22.94
C ALA A 41 23.08 -27.01 -23.07
N ALA A 42 21.98 -27.67 -23.39
CA ALA A 42 20.65 -27.06 -23.35
C ALA A 42 19.71 -27.97 -22.58
N THR A 43 19.50 -27.66 -21.29
CA THR A 43 18.23 -27.82 -20.54
C THR A 43 18.44 -27.57 -19.03
N ALA A 44 18.47 -26.30 -18.61
CA ALA A 44 18.17 -25.92 -17.22
C ALA A 44 17.80 -24.44 -17.03
N ALA A 45 17.14 -23.80 -18.01
CA ALA A 45 16.74 -22.39 -17.89
C ALA A 45 15.25 -22.12 -18.19
N LEU A 46 14.37 -23.12 -18.06
CA LEU A 46 12.96 -22.99 -18.42
C LEU A 46 12.01 -23.53 -17.34
N LEU A 47 12.12 -23.09 -16.07
CA LEU A 47 11.10 -23.41 -15.06
C LEU A 47 10.84 -22.29 -14.02
N LEU A 48 11.00 -21.02 -14.38
CA LEU A 48 10.44 -19.91 -13.56
C LEU A 48 9.47 -19.02 -14.35
N SER A 49 8.80 -19.57 -15.36
CA SER A 49 7.50 -19.06 -15.78
C SER A 49 6.45 -19.59 -14.81
N GLY A 50 6.52 -19.13 -13.56
CA GLY A 50 5.37 -19.16 -12.68
C GLY A 50 4.35 -18.22 -13.31
N CYS A 51 3.24 -18.77 -13.79
CA CYS A 51 2.09 -18.03 -14.27
C CYS A 51 1.52 -17.18 -13.12
N SER A 52 2.08 -15.99 -12.90
CA SER A 52 1.38 -14.90 -12.22
C SER A 52 0.44 -14.31 -13.26
N SER A 53 -0.71 -14.94 -13.46
CA SER A 53 -1.81 -14.37 -14.21
C SER A 53 -2.42 -13.23 -13.38
N ASP A 54 -1.70 -12.11 -13.33
CA ASP A 54 -2.18 -10.72 -13.47
C ASP A 54 -1.07 -9.70 -13.05
N ASN A 55 -1.14 -8.49 -13.63
CA ASN A 55 -0.03 -7.80 -14.32
C ASN A 55 0.88 -6.87 -13.49
N HIS A 56 1.00 -7.03 -12.16
CA HIS A 56 1.64 -6.01 -11.32
C HIS A 56 2.59 -6.57 -10.25
N PRO A 57 3.80 -7.06 -10.64
CA PRO A 57 4.79 -7.54 -9.68
C PRO A 57 5.13 -6.44 -8.67
N GLY A 58 4.99 -6.75 -7.38
CA GLY A 58 5.25 -5.81 -6.29
C GLY A 58 4.10 -4.88 -5.92
N ALA A 59 2.91 -5.04 -6.53
CA ALA A 59 1.70 -4.32 -6.13
C ALA A 59 0.82 -5.18 -5.20
N ALA A 60 0.22 -4.52 -4.22
CA ALA A 60 -0.91 -5.04 -3.46
C ALA A 60 -2.23 -4.81 -4.20
N ALA A 61 -2.34 -3.68 -4.91
CA ALA A 61 -3.46 -3.37 -5.79
C ALA A 61 -3.04 -2.30 -6.83
N VAL A 62 -3.82 -2.20 -7.90
CA VAL A 62 -3.77 -1.13 -8.89
C VAL A 62 -5.18 -0.57 -9.06
N VAL A 63 -5.31 0.76 -8.95
CA VAL A 63 -6.59 1.47 -8.99
C VAL A 63 -6.48 2.62 -9.98
N GLY A 64 -7.23 2.61 -11.08
CA GLY A 64 -7.12 3.68 -12.09
C GLY A 64 -5.74 3.82 -12.73
N GLY A 65 -4.90 2.77 -12.67
CA GLY A 65 -3.50 2.80 -13.09
C GLY A 65 -2.50 3.26 -12.01
N GLU A 66 -2.97 3.75 -10.86
CA GLU A 66 -2.14 4.07 -9.71
C GLU A 66 -1.76 2.79 -8.94
N ARG A 67 -0.51 2.69 -8.48
CA ARG A 67 0.01 1.46 -7.87
C ARG A 67 0.09 1.57 -6.37
N ILE A 68 -0.69 0.75 -5.67
CA ILE A 68 -0.51 0.49 -4.24
C ILE A 68 0.56 -0.59 -4.09
N SER A 69 1.79 -0.20 -3.74
CA SER A 69 2.92 -1.15 -3.63
C SER A 69 2.86 -2.03 -2.38
N LEU A 70 3.42 -3.24 -2.45
CA LEU A 70 3.59 -4.10 -1.27
C LEU A 70 4.46 -3.43 -0.20
N ALA A 71 5.47 -2.67 -0.62
CA ALA A 71 6.38 -1.98 0.30
C ALA A 71 5.68 -0.88 1.10
N SER A 72 4.79 -0.11 0.47
CA SER A 72 4.02 0.94 1.17
C SER A 72 3.01 0.34 2.14
N VAL A 73 2.36 -0.77 1.79
CA VAL A 73 1.48 -1.52 2.72
C VAL A 73 2.28 -2.02 3.91
N GLN A 74 3.43 -2.68 3.68
CA GLN A 74 4.28 -3.20 4.74
C GLN A 74 4.80 -2.10 5.67
N ALA A 75 5.21 -0.95 5.12
CA ALA A 75 5.67 0.18 5.91
C ALA A 75 4.56 0.73 6.83
N GLN A 76 3.33 0.81 6.34
CA GLN A 76 2.19 1.28 7.14
C GLN A 76 1.84 0.32 8.27
N VAL A 77 1.77 -0.97 7.95
CA VAL A 77 1.51 -2.05 8.93
C VAL A 77 2.61 -2.07 9.99
N GLU A 78 3.89 -2.00 9.61
CA GLU A 78 4.98 -2.05 10.58
C GLU A 78 5.00 -0.81 11.48
N ALA A 79 4.68 0.37 10.97
CA ALA A 79 4.55 1.57 11.80
C ALA A 79 3.48 1.39 12.89
N VAL A 80 2.33 0.81 12.54
CA VAL A 80 1.27 0.47 13.49
C VAL A 80 1.72 -0.59 14.48
N ARG A 81 2.32 -1.68 14.01
CA ARG A 81 2.81 -2.77 14.87
C ARG A 81 3.87 -2.29 15.85
N ALA A 82 4.80 -1.45 15.40
CA ALA A 82 5.81 -0.84 16.25
C ALA A 82 5.17 0.07 17.31
N ALA A 83 4.21 0.91 16.93
CA ALA A 83 3.50 1.77 17.86
C ALA A 83 2.65 0.98 18.87
N GLN A 84 2.00 -0.11 18.46
CA GLN A 84 1.26 -1.02 19.34
C GLN A 84 2.19 -1.73 20.33
N ARG A 85 3.33 -2.27 19.89
CA ARG A 85 4.34 -2.91 20.77
C ARG A 85 4.88 -1.95 21.83
N ALA A 86 4.93 -0.65 21.53
CA ALA A 86 5.38 0.37 22.47
C ALA A 86 4.34 0.73 23.54
N GLN A 87 3.09 0.25 23.43
CA GLN A 87 2.04 0.52 24.42
C GLN A 87 2.10 -0.46 25.61
N PRO A 88 1.66 -0.03 26.81
CA PRO A 88 1.55 -0.91 27.98
C PRO A 88 0.67 -2.14 27.75
N ASN A 89 -0.33 -2.05 26.86
CA ASN A 89 -1.24 -3.14 26.48
C ASN A 89 -0.93 -3.68 25.07
N GLY A 90 0.34 -3.65 24.64
CA GLY A 90 0.74 -4.00 23.27
C GLY A 90 0.30 -5.39 22.81
N ASP A 91 0.41 -6.42 23.65
CA ASP A 91 -0.01 -7.79 23.30
C ASP A 91 -1.51 -7.87 22.98
N GLN A 92 -2.33 -7.11 23.73
CA GLN A 92 -3.77 -7.04 23.49
C GLN A 92 -4.08 -6.33 22.17
N LEU A 93 -3.40 -5.22 21.88
CA LEU A 93 -3.57 -4.47 20.63
C LEU A 93 -3.19 -5.31 19.40
N LEU A 94 -2.06 -6.02 19.48
CA LEU A 94 -1.59 -6.90 18.40
C LEU A 94 -2.56 -8.05 18.15
N SER A 95 -3.06 -8.68 19.22
CA SER A 95 -4.04 -9.77 19.13
C SER A 95 -5.37 -9.30 18.53
N GLY A 96 -5.79 -8.08 18.85
CA GLY A 96 -7.03 -7.48 18.34
C GLY A 96 -6.95 -6.96 16.91
N SER A 97 -5.81 -7.08 16.23
CA SER A 97 -5.62 -6.51 14.89
C SER A 97 -4.96 -7.49 13.91
N GLY A 98 -5.27 -8.79 14.00
CA GLY A 98 -4.70 -9.83 13.12
C GLY A 98 -4.80 -9.53 11.62
N ASP A 99 -5.92 -8.94 11.18
CA ASP A 99 -6.20 -8.64 9.76
C ASP A 99 -5.64 -7.30 9.27
N LEU A 100 -4.83 -6.62 10.08
CA LEU A 100 -4.35 -5.25 9.81
C LEU A 100 -3.81 -5.07 8.39
N THR A 101 -3.03 -6.03 7.88
CA THR A 101 -2.47 -5.95 6.53
C THR A 101 -3.55 -5.91 5.46
N ARG A 102 -4.55 -6.80 5.54
CA ARG A 102 -5.65 -6.85 4.58
C ARG A 102 -6.53 -5.60 4.70
N GLN A 103 -6.83 -5.16 5.92
CA GLN A 103 -7.57 -3.93 6.16
C GLN A 103 -6.82 -2.69 5.64
N THR A 104 -5.48 -2.67 5.73
CA THR A 104 -4.64 -1.59 5.17
C THR A 104 -4.75 -1.57 3.64
N VAL A 105 -4.66 -2.73 2.97
CA VAL A 105 -4.86 -2.80 1.51
C VAL A 105 -6.26 -2.31 1.13
N ASN A 106 -7.29 -2.80 1.82
CA ASN A 106 -8.67 -2.38 1.60
C ASN A 106 -8.83 -0.86 1.72
N PHE A 107 -8.27 -0.28 2.79
CA PHE A 107 -8.34 1.15 3.02
C PHE A 107 -7.63 1.95 1.94
N LEU A 108 -6.44 1.54 1.50
CA LEU A 108 -5.73 2.24 0.43
C LEU A 108 -6.47 2.18 -0.91
N VAL A 109 -7.09 1.04 -1.23
CA VAL A 109 -7.96 0.94 -2.42
C VAL A 109 -9.17 1.86 -2.29
N TYR A 110 -9.82 1.86 -1.13
CA TYR A 110 -10.93 2.75 -0.83
C TYR A 110 -10.53 4.23 -0.94
N GLU A 111 -9.35 4.62 -0.46
CA GLU A 111 -8.86 6.00 -0.57
C GLU A 111 -8.76 6.43 -2.04
N GLU A 112 -8.16 5.61 -2.91
CA GLU A 112 -8.04 5.93 -4.35
C GLU A 112 -9.41 6.10 -5.02
N VAL A 113 -10.36 5.20 -4.74
CA VAL A 113 -11.74 5.29 -5.26
C VAL A 113 -12.43 6.56 -4.74
N LEU A 114 -12.30 6.83 -3.43
CA LEU A 114 -12.90 8.00 -2.79
C LEU A 114 -12.30 9.31 -3.32
N GLU A 115 -10.98 9.38 -3.49
CA GLU A 115 -10.29 10.56 -4.03
C GLU A 115 -10.76 10.85 -5.46
N ARG A 116 -10.88 9.81 -6.29
CA ARG A 116 -11.41 9.93 -7.65
C ARG A 116 -12.86 10.41 -7.64
N ALA A 117 -13.75 9.76 -6.89
CA ALA A 117 -15.17 10.10 -6.82
C ALA A 117 -15.36 11.55 -6.30
N ALA A 118 -14.64 11.90 -5.24
CA ALA A 118 -14.63 13.27 -4.70
C ALA A 118 -14.20 14.28 -5.77
N ALA A 119 -13.13 13.99 -6.52
CA ALA A 119 -12.65 14.87 -7.58
C ALA A 119 -13.66 15.05 -8.71
N ASP A 120 -14.34 13.99 -9.13
CA ASP A 120 -15.37 14.03 -10.19
C ASP A 120 -16.60 14.85 -9.77
N HIS A 121 -16.91 14.87 -8.47
CA HIS A 121 -17.97 15.72 -7.89
C HIS A 121 -17.50 17.12 -7.46
N GLY A 122 -16.24 17.48 -7.71
CA GLY A 122 -15.66 18.78 -7.40
C GLY A 122 -15.35 19.01 -5.92
N VAL A 123 -15.27 17.95 -5.12
CA VAL A 123 -14.82 17.98 -3.72
C VAL A 123 -13.30 17.94 -3.70
N ARG A 124 -12.68 18.89 -3.00
CA ARG A 124 -11.24 18.86 -2.74
C ARG A 124 -10.96 19.20 -1.29
N VAL A 125 -10.05 18.45 -0.69
CA VAL A 125 -9.57 18.67 0.68
C VAL A 125 -8.17 19.26 0.63
N SER A 126 -7.99 20.42 1.26
CA SER A 126 -6.68 21.08 1.37
C SER A 126 -5.91 20.58 2.60
N ARG A 127 -4.59 20.73 2.60
CA ARG A 127 -3.75 20.44 3.78
C ARG A 127 -4.21 21.22 5.02
N ARG A 128 -4.60 22.50 4.84
CA ARG A 128 -5.13 23.34 5.93
C ARG A 128 -6.38 22.72 6.55
N ALA A 129 -7.31 22.21 5.73
CA ALA A 129 -8.53 21.57 6.22
C ALA A 129 -8.24 20.30 7.03
N VAL A 130 -7.25 19.50 6.63
CA VAL A 130 -6.79 18.34 7.41
C VAL A 130 -6.23 18.77 8.76
N GLN A 131 -5.39 19.80 8.80
CA GLN A 131 -4.83 20.30 10.05
C GLN A 131 -5.92 20.86 10.97
N GLU A 132 -6.90 21.59 10.43
CA GLU A 132 -8.03 22.11 11.22
C GLU A 132 -8.89 20.98 11.79
N ALA A 133 -9.12 19.91 11.01
CA ALA A 133 -9.79 18.72 11.51
C ALA A 133 -8.97 18.04 12.61
N ARG A 134 -7.66 17.92 12.44
CA ARG A 134 -6.75 17.36 13.44
C ARG A 134 -6.81 18.15 14.74
N ASP A 135 -6.65 19.46 14.67
CA ASP A 135 -6.67 20.35 15.83
C ASP A 135 -8.02 20.24 16.57
N ALA A 136 -9.13 20.16 15.84
CA ALA A 136 -10.46 19.96 16.42
C ALA A 136 -10.62 18.58 17.10
N THR A 137 -10.11 17.50 16.48
CA THR A 137 -10.13 16.16 17.07
C THR A 137 -9.23 16.07 18.30
N GLU A 138 -8.05 16.69 18.28
CA GLU A 138 -7.19 16.75 19.46
C GLU A 138 -7.87 17.49 20.60
N GLN A 139 -8.50 18.63 20.33
CA GLN A 139 -9.25 19.38 21.34
C GLN A 139 -10.38 18.53 21.95
N SER A 140 -11.09 17.72 21.14
CA SER A 140 -12.18 16.89 21.63
C SER A 140 -11.71 15.67 22.44
N LEU A 141 -10.55 15.10 22.09
CA LEU A 141 -9.98 13.93 22.77
C LEU A 141 -9.10 14.29 23.97
N GLY A 142 -8.74 15.57 24.15
CA GLY A 142 -7.88 16.03 25.24
C GLY A 142 -6.38 16.09 24.88
N GLY A 143 -6.05 16.11 23.59
CA GLY A 143 -4.72 16.39 23.05
C GLY A 143 -4.21 15.36 22.03
N ALA A 144 -3.06 15.67 21.42
CA ALA A 144 -2.40 14.81 20.43
C ALA A 144 -2.09 13.40 20.93
N GLU A 145 -1.74 13.24 22.21
CA GLU A 145 -1.46 11.91 22.77
C GLU A 145 -2.71 11.04 22.85
N ALA A 146 -3.84 11.60 23.28
CA ALA A 146 -5.11 10.89 23.32
C ALA A 146 -5.56 10.48 21.91
N LEU A 147 -5.39 11.37 20.92
CA LEU A 147 -5.63 11.04 19.52
C LEU A 147 -4.77 9.86 19.05
N ARG A 148 -3.46 9.88 19.33
CA ARG A 148 -2.57 8.76 18.96
C ARG A 148 -2.99 7.44 19.60
N GLN A 149 -3.40 7.44 20.87
CA GLN A 149 -3.84 6.22 21.55
C GLN A 149 -5.16 5.67 20.97
N VAL A 150 -6.12 6.54 20.69
CA VAL A 150 -7.39 6.16 20.04
C VAL A 150 -7.14 5.62 18.63
N ALA A 151 -6.25 6.26 17.86
CA ALA A 151 -5.94 5.86 16.49
C ALA A 151 -5.27 4.48 16.39
N LEU A 152 -4.56 4.02 17.43
CA LEU A 152 -3.92 2.71 17.46
C LEU A 152 -4.86 1.56 17.84
N ALA A 153 -6.05 1.89 18.34
CA ALA A 153 -6.96 0.94 18.92
C ALA A 153 -7.83 0.26 17.85
N PRO A 154 -7.85 -1.09 17.78
CA PRO A 154 -8.64 -1.82 16.77
C PRO A 154 -10.16 -1.59 16.88
N GLN A 155 -10.64 -1.23 18.06
CA GLN A 155 -12.05 -0.89 18.27
C GLN A 155 -12.47 0.45 17.66
N SER A 156 -11.52 1.28 17.23
CA SER A 156 -11.77 2.61 16.66
C SER A 156 -11.79 2.63 15.13
N GLY A 157 -11.69 1.46 14.49
CA GLY A 157 -11.59 1.30 13.03
C GLY A 157 -10.25 0.68 12.63
N LEU A 158 -9.77 0.99 11.43
CA LEU A 158 -8.43 0.61 11.00
C LEU A 158 -7.39 1.27 11.93
N PRO A 159 -6.55 0.50 12.64
CA PRO A 159 -5.45 1.07 13.41
C PRO A 159 -4.48 1.83 12.51
N VAL A 160 -4.14 3.06 12.88
CA VAL A 160 -3.17 3.92 12.19
C VAL A 160 -2.15 4.49 13.16
N ALA A 161 -0.94 4.74 12.67
CA ALA A 161 0.17 5.22 13.48
C ALA A 161 0.95 6.36 12.84
N GLY A 162 1.37 7.30 13.67
CA GLY A 162 2.11 8.48 13.25
C GLY A 162 1.23 9.53 12.58
N ASP A 163 1.76 10.75 12.48
CA ASP A 163 1.00 11.91 12.04
C ASP A 163 0.49 11.75 10.60
N GLU A 164 1.30 11.17 9.71
CA GLU A 164 0.95 11.01 8.29
C GLU A 164 -0.26 10.08 8.06
N GLN A 165 -0.34 8.96 8.79
CA GLN A 165 -1.48 8.04 8.63
C GLN A 165 -2.75 8.61 9.27
N ILE A 166 -2.61 9.34 10.38
CA ILE A 166 -3.72 10.07 11.02
C ILE A 166 -4.25 11.14 10.05
N ASP A 167 -3.37 11.91 9.42
CA ASP A 167 -3.73 12.96 8.47
C ASP A 167 -4.42 12.39 7.22
N ARG A 168 -3.98 11.23 6.71
CA ARG A 168 -4.67 10.50 5.62
C ARG A 168 -6.07 10.06 6.03
N MET A 169 -6.20 9.44 7.20
CA MET A 169 -7.50 9.03 7.74
C MET A 169 -8.46 10.23 7.86
N LEU A 170 -7.99 11.37 8.38
CA LEU A 170 -8.77 12.60 8.49
C LEU A 170 -9.13 13.18 7.11
N ARG A 171 -8.19 13.15 6.16
CA ARG A 171 -8.46 13.56 4.77
C ARG A 171 -9.58 12.73 4.15
N SER A 172 -9.55 11.41 4.33
CA SER A 172 -10.57 10.50 3.82
C SER A 172 -11.94 10.75 4.46
N GLN A 173 -12.01 11.06 5.75
CA GLN A 173 -13.26 11.51 6.40
C GLN A 173 -13.78 12.83 5.84
N LEU A 174 -12.90 13.79 5.55
CA LEU A 174 -13.27 15.08 4.94
C LEU A 174 -13.73 14.92 3.49
N LEU A 175 -13.10 14.04 2.72
CA LEU A 175 -13.52 13.73 1.34
C LEU A 175 -14.89 13.05 1.35
N TYR A 176 -15.09 12.06 2.21
CA TYR A 176 -16.37 11.37 2.39
C TYR A 176 -17.48 12.35 2.77
N SER A 177 -17.26 13.17 3.79
CA SER A 177 -18.26 14.16 4.23
C SER A 177 -18.53 15.23 3.18
N GLY A 178 -17.51 15.68 2.46
CA GLY A 178 -17.66 16.62 1.34
C GLY A 178 -18.44 16.00 0.18
N LEU A 179 -18.17 14.75 -0.17
CA LEU A 179 -18.87 14.01 -1.21
C LEU A 179 -20.33 13.78 -0.83
N ALA A 180 -20.60 13.35 0.41
CA ALA A 180 -21.95 13.22 0.92
C ALA A 180 -22.74 14.55 0.83
N GLN A 181 -22.13 15.68 1.21
CA GLN A 181 -22.75 17.00 1.08
C GLN A 181 -23.02 17.40 -0.38
N ARG A 182 -22.11 17.06 -1.30
CA ARG A 182 -22.25 17.39 -2.73
C ARG A 182 -23.30 16.56 -3.44
N LEU A 183 -23.36 15.27 -3.11
CA LEU A 183 -24.40 14.37 -3.62
C LEU A 183 -25.77 14.78 -3.08
N GLY A 184 -25.84 15.55 -1.99
CA GLY A 184 -26.93 16.48 -1.71
C GLY A 184 -27.43 16.39 -0.27
N PRO A 185 -28.36 17.28 0.15
CA PRO A 185 -29.04 17.12 1.42
C PRO A 185 -29.88 15.84 1.35
N ALA A 186 -29.55 14.88 2.21
CA ALA A 186 -30.44 13.75 2.47
C ALA A 186 -31.73 14.35 3.03
N GLY A 187 -32.85 14.30 2.29
CA GLY A 187 -34.13 14.32 2.98
C GLY A 187 -34.14 13.14 3.94
N ASP A 188 -33.96 11.94 3.38
CA ASP A 188 -33.81 10.68 4.09
C ASP A 188 -32.32 10.24 4.12
N PRO A 189 -31.75 9.97 5.31
CA PRO A 189 -30.39 9.43 5.46
C PRO A 189 -30.08 8.17 4.65
N GLN A 190 -31.06 7.27 4.46
CA GLN A 190 -30.83 6.07 3.65
C GLN A 190 -30.58 6.42 2.18
N THR A 191 -31.32 7.37 1.62
CA THR A 191 -31.17 7.84 0.24
C THR A 191 -29.80 8.51 -0.01
N ALA A 192 -29.27 9.27 0.95
CA ALA A 192 -27.92 9.85 0.78
C ALA A 192 -26.82 8.80 0.85
N GLN A 193 -26.97 7.80 1.73
CA GLN A 193 -26.03 6.69 1.80
C GLN A 193 -26.03 5.86 0.51
N GLN A 194 -27.20 5.59 -0.08
CA GLN A 194 -27.31 4.87 -1.35
C GLN A 194 -26.59 5.61 -2.49
N ARG A 195 -26.83 6.92 -2.65
CA ARG A 195 -26.16 7.71 -3.70
C ARG A 195 -24.65 7.78 -3.54
N LEU A 196 -24.18 7.74 -2.30
CA LEU A 196 -22.75 7.70 -2.01
C LEU A 196 -22.13 6.35 -2.39
N ILE A 197 -22.79 5.26 -2.04
CA ILE A 197 -22.36 3.90 -2.45
C ILE A 197 -22.36 3.82 -3.97
N GLU A 198 -23.45 4.24 -4.64
CA GLU A 198 -23.57 4.27 -6.10
C GLU A 198 -22.42 5.06 -6.74
N ALA A 199 -22.13 6.27 -6.25
CA ALA A 199 -21.02 7.07 -6.77
C ALA A 199 -19.65 6.39 -6.60
N LEU A 200 -19.41 5.71 -5.49
CA LEU A 200 -18.15 4.98 -5.25
C LEU A 200 -18.06 3.73 -6.11
N THR A 201 -19.16 2.98 -6.28
CA THR A 201 -19.24 1.78 -7.12
C THR A 201 -19.02 2.13 -8.59
N ASP A 202 -19.72 3.16 -9.09
CA ASP A 202 -19.56 3.66 -10.46
C ASP A 202 -18.12 4.10 -10.71
N THR A 203 -17.53 4.84 -9.76
CA THR A 203 -16.14 5.26 -9.84
C THR A 203 -15.18 4.08 -9.88
N ALA A 204 -15.35 3.09 -8.99
CA ALA A 204 -14.50 1.89 -8.95
C ALA A 204 -14.58 1.08 -10.26
N ASN A 205 -15.77 0.98 -10.85
CA ASN A 205 -15.99 0.33 -12.14
C ASN A 205 -15.38 1.12 -13.31
N GLU A 206 -15.48 2.46 -13.28
CA GLU A 206 -14.92 3.34 -14.31
C GLU A 206 -13.39 3.28 -14.33
N ILE A 207 -12.75 3.39 -13.17
CA ILE A 207 -11.27 3.44 -13.10
C ILE A 207 -10.63 2.05 -13.09
N GLY A 208 -11.39 1.02 -12.74
CA GLY A 208 -10.89 -0.34 -12.58
C GLY A 208 -10.07 -0.51 -11.30
N VAL A 209 -10.33 -1.61 -10.60
CA VAL A 209 -9.64 -2.02 -9.38
C VAL A 209 -9.14 -3.45 -9.57
N ASP A 210 -7.82 -3.63 -9.54
CA ASP A 210 -7.15 -4.92 -9.57
C ASP A 210 -6.42 -5.13 -8.24
N VAL A 211 -6.79 -6.17 -7.50
CA VAL A 211 -6.20 -6.47 -6.18
C VAL A 211 -5.45 -7.78 -6.28
N ASN A 212 -4.24 -7.80 -5.70
CA ASN A 212 -3.45 -9.01 -5.64
C ASN A 212 -4.24 -10.11 -4.90
N PRO A 213 -4.48 -11.29 -5.52
CA PRO A 213 -5.37 -12.32 -4.99
C PRO A 213 -5.07 -12.77 -3.55
N ARG A 214 -3.81 -12.62 -3.09
CA ARG A 214 -3.41 -12.90 -1.70
C ARG A 214 -4.15 -12.07 -0.64
N TYR A 215 -4.78 -10.96 -1.02
CA TYR A 215 -5.52 -10.08 -0.12
C TYR A 215 -7.04 -10.24 -0.25
N GLY A 216 -7.50 -11.08 -1.18
CA GLY A 216 -8.90 -11.30 -1.51
C GLY A 216 -9.30 -10.74 -2.87
N ALA A 217 -10.57 -10.90 -3.20
CA ALA A 217 -11.18 -10.34 -4.40
C ALA A 217 -11.78 -8.97 -4.09
N TRP A 218 -11.76 -8.05 -5.05
CA TRP A 218 -12.46 -6.78 -4.93
C TRP A 218 -13.97 -6.97 -5.10
N ASP A 219 -14.76 -6.42 -4.18
CA ASP A 219 -16.22 -6.33 -4.25
C ASP A 219 -16.61 -4.85 -4.39
N ALA A 220 -16.96 -4.48 -5.62
CA ALA A 220 -17.33 -3.11 -5.97
C ALA A 220 -18.70 -2.68 -5.42
N GLU A 221 -19.60 -3.62 -5.12
CA GLU A 221 -20.93 -3.30 -4.56
C GLU A 221 -20.80 -2.92 -3.09
N ASN A 222 -19.93 -3.61 -2.36
CA ASN A 222 -19.69 -3.37 -0.94
C ASN A 222 -18.49 -2.43 -0.67
N ILE A 223 -17.78 -1.98 -1.72
CA ILE A 223 -16.56 -1.15 -1.66
C ILE A 223 -15.57 -1.72 -0.65
N THR A 224 -15.33 -3.02 -0.77
CA THR A 224 -14.47 -3.75 0.15
C THR A 224 -13.76 -4.89 -0.56
N LEU A 225 -12.68 -5.37 0.03
CA LEU A 225 -12.19 -6.70 -0.25
C LEU A 225 -13.19 -7.72 0.30
N ALA A 226 -13.64 -8.63 -0.55
CA ALA A 226 -14.25 -9.89 -0.14
C ALA A 226 -13.16 -10.80 0.46
N GLU A 227 -13.55 -11.74 1.32
CA GLU A 227 -12.63 -12.77 1.79
C GLU A 227 -12.07 -13.54 0.59
N ALA A 228 -10.79 -13.91 0.62
CA ALA A 228 -10.20 -14.70 -0.45
C ALA A 228 -10.98 -16.02 -0.59
N ASP A 229 -11.37 -16.40 -1.80
CA ASP A 229 -11.92 -17.74 -2.03
C ASP A 229 -10.78 -18.73 -1.79
N GLU A 230 -10.79 -19.36 -0.62
CA GLU A 230 -9.80 -20.35 -0.19
C GLU A 230 -10.47 -21.74 -0.16
N PRO A 231 -10.53 -22.47 -1.30
CA PRO A 231 -11.18 -23.79 -1.37
C PRO A 231 -10.62 -24.82 -0.39
N TRP A 232 -9.38 -24.64 0.09
CA TRP A 232 -8.73 -25.55 1.03
C TRP A 232 -9.23 -25.37 2.48
N LEU A 233 -9.70 -24.18 2.86
CA LEU A 233 -10.36 -23.98 4.18
C LEU A 233 -11.68 -24.74 4.25
N ARG A 234 -12.42 -24.82 3.13
CA ARG A 234 -13.62 -25.67 3.02
C ARG A 234 -13.31 -27.17 3.10
N ALA A 235 -12.14 -27.59 2.63
CA ALA A 235 -11.71 -29.00 2.66
C ALA A 235 -11.31 -29.45 4.08
N GLU A 236 -10.68 -28.58 4.87
CA GLU A 236 -10.32 -28.86 6.28
C GLU A 236 -11.54 -28.81 7.21
N GLU A 237 -12.47 -27.88 6.99
CA GLU A 237 -13.72 -27.78 7.76
C GLU A 237 -14.66 -28.99 7.49
N GLN A 238 -14.69 -29.50 6.25
CA GLN A 238 -15.40 -30.74 5.92
C GLN A 238 -14.72 -31.99 6.50
N ALA A 239 -13.39 -32.00 6.63
CA ALA A 239 -12.66 -33.08 7.28
C ALA A 239 -12.85 -33.09 8.81
N GLN A 240 -13.10 -31.94 9.43
CA GLN A 240 -13.36 -31.81 10.88
C GLN A 240 -14.85 -31.97 11.24
N ALA A 241 -15.77 -31.73 10.30
CA ALA A 241 -17.21 -31.99 10.47
C ALA A 241 -17.60 -33.48 10.35
N GLY A 242 -16.67 -34.33 9.90
CA GLY A 242 -16.78 -35.79 9.99
C GLY A 242 -16.32 -36.27 11.37
N GLY A 243 -17.26 -36.38 12.31
CA GLY A 243 -17.02 -36.85 13.69
C GLY A 243 -16.34 -38.22 13.84
N PRO A 244 -16.09 -38.64 15.10
CA PRO A 244 -14.87 -39.31 15.55
C PRO A 244 -14.64 -40.71 14.97
N VAL A 245 -13.39 -41.00 14.62
CA VAL A 245 -12.91 -42.38 14.45
C VAL A 245 -12.92 -43.04 15.83
N THR A 246 -13.92 -43.88 16.09
CA THR A 246 -13.91 -44.82 17.21
C THR A 246 -12.80 -45.84 16.96
N LEU A 247 -11.70 -45.71 17.69
CA LEU A 247 -10.70 -46.79 17.81
C LEU A 247 -11.22 -47.78 18.85
N ASP A 248 -12.02 -48.75 18.41
CA ASP A 248 -12.21 -50.01 19.13
C ASP A 248 -11.17 -51.01 18.61
N GLY A 249 -10.27 -51.45 19.50
CA GLY A 249 -9.23 -52.45 19.25
C GLY A 249 -8.07 -52.35 20.23
#